data_AF-A0A699VWQ1-F1
#
_entry.id   AF-A0A699VWQ1-F1
#
_cell.length_a   1.000
_cell.length_b   1.000
_cell.length_c   1.000
_cell.angle_alpha   90.00
_cell.angle_beta   90.00
_cell.angle_gamma   90.00
#
_symmetry.space_group_name_H-M   'P 1'
#
loop_
_entity.id
_entity.type
_entity.pdbx_description
1 polymer ?
#
loop_
_entity_poly.entity_id
_entity_poly.type
_entity_poly.pdbx_seq_one_letter_code
_entity_poly.pdbx_strand_id
1 'polypeptide(L)' 'PIVFEFPDVYPDELPGIPPAREFEFSIELIPGVEPISKAPYRMAPIEL' A
#
# COMPACT_ATOMS: atom_id res chain seq x y z
N PRO A 1 -19.34 10.71 18.91
CA PRO A 1 -18.70 11.34 17.73
C PRO A 1 -18.82 10.37 16.56
N ILE A 2 -18.92 10.89 15.33
CA ILE A 2 -19.26 10.14 14.11
C ILE A 2 -18.38 8.89 13.90
N VAL A 3 -17.14 8.91 14.39
CA VAL A 3 -16.18 7.79 14.31
C VAL A 3 -16.70 6.49 14.93
N PHE A 4 -17.49 6.55 16.01
CA PHE A 4 -18.03 5.34 16.66
C PHE A 4 -19.13 4.63 15.83
N GLU A 5 -19.66 5.29 14.81
CA GLU A 5 -20.67 4.70 13.90
C GLU A 5 -20.01 3.89 12.76
N PHE A 6 -18.70 4.01 12.57
CA PHE A 6 -17.94 3.36 11.49
C PHE A 6 -16.63 2.71 11.97
N PRO A 7 -16.70 1.75 12.91
CA PRO A 7 -15.51 1.09 13.47
C PRO A 7 -14.71 0.29 12.44
N ASP A 8 -15.32 -0.07 11.32
CA ASP A 8 -14.75 -0.78 10.17
C ASP A 8 -13.98 0.14 9.20
N VAL A 9 -14.33 1.43 9.16
CA VAL A 9 -13.66 2.44 8.32
C VAL A 9 -12.40 2.99 9.01
N TYR A 10 -12.40 3.01 10.35
CA TYR A 10 -11.27 3.44 11.17
C TYR A 10 -10.87 2.35 12.18
N PRO A 11 -10.37 1.20 11.70
CA PRO A 11 -9.89 0.16 12.59
C PRO A 11 -8.60 0.61 13.29
N ASP A 12 -8.40 0.18 14.53
CA ASP A 12 -7.18 0.46 15.31
C ASP A 12 -5.93 -0.16 14.66
N GLU A 13 -6.11 -1.19 13.83
CA GLU A 13 -5.09 -1.85 13.03
C GLU A 13 -5.46 -1.82 11.54
N LEU A 14 -4.47 -1.66 10.65
CA LEU A 14 -4.74 -1.60 9.21
C LEU A 14 -5.27 -2.95 8.69
N PRO A 15 -6.39 -2.96 7.92
CA PRO A 15 -6.89 -4.18 7.32
C PRO A 15 -5.90 -4.62 6.24
N GLY A 16 -5.22 -5.74 6.45
CA GLY A 16 -4.02 -6.17 5.71
C GLY A 16 -4.05 -5.98 4.19
N ILE A 17 -4.27 -7.05 3.43
CA ILE A 17 -4.40 -6.95 1.97
C ILE A 17 -5.82 -6.43 1.69
N PRO A 18 -5.98 -5.37 0.89
CA PRO A 18 -7.31 -4.90 0.53
C PRO A 18 -8.11 -6.04 -0.12
N PRO A 19 -9.42 -6.16 0.14
CA PRO A 19 -10.25 -7.17 -0.50
C PRO A 19 -10.16 -7.05 -2.01
N ALA A 20 -10.37 -8.18 -2.71
CA ALA A 20 -10.41 -8.21 -4.17
C ALA A 20 -11.41 -7.15 -4.65
N ARG A 21 -10.90 -6.14 -5.35
CA ARG A 21 -11.75 -5.08 -5.91
C ARG A 21 -12.35 -5.60 -7.21
N GLU A 22 -13.57 -5.21 -7.52
CA GLU A 22 -14.28 -5.65 -8.74
C GLU A 22 -13.60 -5.18 -10.03
N PHE A 23 -12.70 -4.20 -9.94
CA PHE A 23 -11.97 -3.63 -11.06
C PHE A 23 -10.46 -3.63 -10.81
N GLU A 24 -9.72 -3.74 -11.90
CA GLU A 24 -8.27 -3.71 -11.92
C GLU A 24 -7.75 -2.26 -11.90
N PHE A 25 -6.69 -2.01 -11.12
CA PHE A 25 -6.02 -0.71 -11.10
C PHE A 25 -4.97 -0.69 -12.20
N SER A 26 -5.17 0.15 -13.21
CA SER A 26 -4.14 0.46 -14.20
C SER A 26 -3.28 1.64 -13.73
N ILE A 27 -1.97 1.54 -13.93
CA ILE A 27 -1.06 2.68 -13.78
C ILE A 27 -0.66 3.11 -15.19
N GLU A 28 -1.17 4.26 -15.62
CA GLU A 28 -0.81 4.85 -16.90
C GLU A 28 0.52 5.59 -16.76
N LEU A 29 1.46 5.28 -17.65
CA LEU A 29 2.75 5.96 -17.72
C LEU A 29 2.69 7.07 -18.77
N ILE A 30 3.43 8.14 -18.51
CA ILE A 30 3.69 9.15 -19.53
C ILE A 30 4.46 8.47 -20.67
N PRO A 31 4.10 8.71 -21.95
CA PRO A 31 4.82 8.14 -23.08
C PRO A 31 6.32 8.43 -23.01
N GLY A 32 7.15 7.40 -23.19
CA GLY A 32 8.62 7.51 -23.15
C GLY A 32 9.25 7.26 -21.77
N VAL A 33 8.48 6.91 -20.75
CA VAL A 33 9.03 6.45 -19.46
C VAL A 33 9.56 5.03 -19.58
N GLU A 34 10.82 4.84 -19.20
CA GLU A 34 11.45 3.52 -19.10
C GLU A 34 11.32 2.95 -17.67
N PRO A 35 11.32 1.61 -17.50
CA PRO A 35 11.34 0.98 -16.19
C PRO A 35 12.57 1.40 -15.37
N ILE A 36 12.36 1.69 -14.08
CA ILE A 36 13.44 2.05 -13.16
C ILE A 36 13.87 0.80 -12.39
N SER A 37 15.19 0.56 -12.34
CA SER A 37 15.80 -0.45 -11.48
C SER A 37 16.81 0.20 -10.55
N LYS A 38 16.62 0.03 -9.23
CA LYS A 38 17.51 0.56 -8.20
C LYS A 38 17.82 -0.53 -7.18
N ALA A 39 19.10 -0.63 -6.79
CA ALA A 39 19.50 -1.55 -5.74
C ALA A 39 18.79 -1.22 -4.41
N PRO A 40 18.33 -2.23 -3.64
CA PRO A 40 17.80 -2.01 -2.30
C PRO A 40 18.84 -1.34 -1.40
N TYR A 41 18.39 -0.52 -0.45
CA TYR A 41 19.27 -0.02 0.60
C TYR A 41 19.69 -1.15 1.53
N ARG A 42 20.91 -1.04 2.08
CA ARG A 42 21.38 -1.95 3.14
C ARG A 42 20.62 -1.63 4.42
N MET A 43 19.90 -2.60 4.96
CA MET A 43 19.37 -2.53 6.31
C MET A 43 20.44 -2.96 7.31
N ALA A 44 20.41 -2.38 8.51
CA ALA A 44 21.20 -2.89 9.63
C ALA A 44 20.68 -4.29 10.03
N PRO A 45 21.52 -5.15 10.63
CA PRO A 45 21.04 -6.38 11.26
C PRO A 45 19.96 -6.08 12.30
N ILE A 46 18.98 -6.96 12.45
CA ILE A 46 18.10 -6.92 13.62
C ILE A 46 18.94 -7.34 14.83
N GLU A 47 18.95 -6.52 15.88
CA GLU A 47 19.54 -6.92 17.16
C GLU A 47 18.72 -8.11 17.68
N LEU A 48 19.40 -9.20 18.06
CA LEU A 48 18.81 -10.40 18.67
C LEU A 48 18.89 -10.30 20.20
#